data_AF-A0A3D4AMV3-F1
#
_entry.id   AF-A0A3D4AMV3-F1
#
_cell.length_a   1.000
_cell.length_b   1.000
_cell.length_c   1.000
_cell.angle_alpha   90.00
_cell.angle_beta   90.00
_cell.angle_gamma   90.00
#
_symmetry.space_group_name_H-M   'P 1'
#
loop_
_entity.id
_entity.type
_entity.pdbx_description
1 polymer ?
#
loop_
_entity_poly.entity_id
_entity_poly.type
_entity_poly.pdbx_seq_one_letter_code
_entity_poly.pdbx_strand_id
1 'polypeptide(L)'
;MDVIAFVGPSGTGKSHRALLVAHNNQADAIIDDGLFIKDGKIIAGSSAKKEQNKVLAVKRAIFVLPGHAKEVSRAIEETQPKRILILGTSENMVIKIAKALNLPEISKFVHIEDIATQGEMDKARKHRLEQGKHVIPVPTIELKPHFSGYLVDSLKSMVKREDEQKRRQRHLLGEKSIVR
;
A
#
# COMPACT_ATOMS: atom_id res chain seq x y z
N MET A 1 17.38 12.58 -4.22
CA MET A 1 16.32 11.56 -4.17
C MET A 1 16.52 10.65 -5.37
N ASP A 2 16.63 9.34 -5.14
CA ASP A 2 16.74 8.31 -6.18
C ASP A 2 15.39 7.57 -6.33
N VAL A 3 15.08 7.06 -7.52
CA VAL A 3 13.79 6.41 -7.80
C VAL A 3 14.04 5.07 -8.46
N ILE A 4 13.50 4.02 -7.86
CA ILE A 4 13.54 2.66 -8.40
C ILE A 4 12.11 2.14 -8.57
N ALA A 5 11.91 1.17 -9.47
CA ALA A 5 10.62 0.56 -9.70
C ALA A 5 10.65 -0.94 -9.48
N PHE A 6 9.55 -1.48 -8.95
CA PHE A 6 9.28 -2.91 -8.90
C PHE A 6 8.01 -3.24 -9.68
N VAL A 7 8.21 -3.96 -10.78
CA VAL A 7 7.24 -4.15 -11.85
C VAL A 7 6.85 -5.63 -11.96
N GLY A 8 5.60 -5.87 -12.35
CA GLY A 8 5.14 -7.22 -12.63
C GLY A 8 3.62 -7.31 -12.74
N PRO A 9 3.06 -8.33 -13.40
CA PRO A 9 1.61 -8.43 -13.63
C PRO A 9 0.76 -8.40 -12.36
N SER A 10 -0.52 -8.09 -12.49
CA SER A 10 -1.45 -8.13 -11.36
C SER A 10 -1.54 -9.55 -10.78
N GLY A 11 -1.52 -9.67 -9.45
CA GLY A 11 -1.68 -10.96 -8.76
C GLY A 11 -0.40 -11.80 -8.63
N THR A 12 0.75 -11.32 -9.08
CA THR A 12 2.04 -12.05 -8.97
C THR A 12 2.74 -11.92 -7.61
N GLY A 13 2.09 -11.31 -6.62
CA GLY A 13 2.64 -11.18 -5.26
C GLY A 13 3.58 -9.99 -5.03
N LYS A 14 3.57 -8.96 -5.89
CA LYS A 14 4.38 -7.74 -5.71
C LYS A 14 4.21 -7.08 -4.34
N SER A 15 2.98 -6.82 -3.90
CA SER A 15 2.73 -6.17 -2.60
C SER A 15 3.31 -6.96 -1.42
N HIS A 16 3.37 -8.29 -1.52
CA HIS A 16 3.98 -9.15 -0.50
C HIS A 16 5.51 -9.05 -0.48
N ARG A 17 6.15 -8.96 -1.67
CA ARG A 17 7.61 -8.87 -1.82
C ARG A 17 8.15 -7.44 -1.78
N ALA A 18 7.27 -6.44 -1.77
CA ALA A 18 7.64 -5.03 -1.84
C ALA A 18 8.60 -4.60 -0.72
N LEU A 19 8.36 -5.04 0.52
CA LEU A 19 9.22 -4.72 1.66
C LEU A 19 10.63 -5.31 1.50
N LEU A 20 10.72 -6.55 1.00
CA LEU A 20 12.00 -7.20 0.71
C LEU A 20 12.76 -6.45 -0.41
N VAL A 21 12.06 -6.09 -1.49
CA VAL A 21 12.66 -5.34 -2.60
C VAL A 21 13.10 -3.94 -2.15
N ALA A 22 12.30 -3.26 -1.33
CA ALA A 22 12.65 -1.97 -0.75
C ALA A 22 13.90 -2.07 0.11
N HIS A 23 13.96 -3.07 1.01
CA HIS A 23 15.13 -3.32 1.85
C HIS A 23 16.39 -3.61 1.02
N ASN A 24 16.31 -4.54 0.07
CA ASN A 24 17.46 -4.95 -0.76
C ASN A 24 17.99 -3.83 -1.65
N ASN A 25 17.16 -2.86 -1.98
CA ASN A 25 17.57 -1.69 -2.75
C ASN A 25 17.66 -0.42 -1.89
N GLN A 26 17.64 -0.52 -0.56
CA GLN A 26 17.76 0.61 0.37
C GLN A 26 16.76 1.75 0.11
N ALA A 27 15.54 1.41 -0.32
CA ALA A 27 14.45 2.38 -0.44
C ALA A 27 13.84 2.62 0.95
N ASP A 28 13.81 3.88 1.36
CA ASP A 28 13.24 4.34 2.63
C ASP A 28 11.77 4.76 2.50
N ALA A 29 11.24 4.83 1.26
CA ALA A 29 9.83 5.05 0.99
C ALA A 29 9.28 4.19 -0.15
N ILE A 30 7.97 3.95 -0.14
CA ILE A 30 7.24 3.15 -1.11
C ILE A 30 6.03 3.94 -1.64
N ILE A 31 5.83 3.88 -2.95
CA ILE A 31 4.60 4.31 -3.63
C ILE A 31 3.85 3.06 -4.11
N ASP A 32 2.62 2.86 -3.62
CA ASP A 32 1.76 1.73 -4.00
C ASP A 32 0.28 2.10 -3.98
N ASP A 33 -0.47 1.71 -5.01
CA ASP A 33 -1.93 1.83 -5.08
C ASP A 33 -2.51 3.20 -4.63
N GLY A 34 -1.85 4.32 -4.95
CA GLY A 34 -2.30 5.67 -4.55
C GLY A 34 -1.83 6.13 -3.15
N LEU A 35 -0.94 5.39 -2.51
CA LEU A 35 -0.39 5.70 -1.20
C LEU A 35 1.10 6.07 -1.30
N PHE A 36 1.51 7.00 -0.43
CA PHE A 36 2.90 7.24 -0.10
C PHE A 36 3.19 6.76 1.32
N ILE A 37 4.13 5.82 1.42
CA ILE A 37 4.47 5.11 2.65
C ILE A 37 5.94 5.37 2.97
N LYS A 38 6.24 5.81 4.18
CA LYS A 38 7.61 5.99 4.69
C LYS A 38 7.66 5.52 6.14
N ASP A 39 8.75 4.86 6.53
CA ASP A 39 8.95 4.35 7.90
C ASP A 39 7.78 3.51 8.44
N GLY A 40 7.17 2.70 7.55
CA GLY A 40 6.05 1.83 7.89
C GLY A 40 4.70 2.54 8.08
N LYS A 41 4.62 3.84 7.83
CA LYS A 41 3.41 4.64 7.98
C LYS A 41 2.94 5.18 6.64
N ILE A 42 1.62 5.25 6.45
CA ILE A 42 1.03 6.01 5.36
C ILE A 42 1.21 7.48 5.71
N ILE A 43 2.02 8.17 4.91
CA ILE A 43 2.28 9.60 5.08
C ILE A 43 1.22 10.42 4.37
N ALA A 44 0.84 10.00 3.15
CA ALA A 44 -0.15 10.70 2.35
C ALA A 44 -0.88 9.77 1.37
N GLY A 45 -1.99 10.25 0.85
CA GLY A 45 -2.75 9.61 -0.19
C GLY A 45 -3.83 8.67 0.33
N SER A 46 -4.54 8.06 -0.63
CA SER A 46 -5.66 7.17 -0.37
C SER A 46 -5.51 5.94 -1.24
N SER A 47 -5.90 4.78 -0.73
CA SER A 47 -5.74 3.54 -1.49
C SER A 47 -6.78 3.46 -2.60
N ALA A 48 -6.33 3.11 -3.80
CA ALA A 48 -7.16 2.71 -4.95
C ALA A 48 -8.14 1.58 -4.59
N LYS A 49 -7.85 0.79 -3.55
CA LYS A 49 -8.71 -0.30 -3.05
C LYS A 49 -10.00 0.19 -2.41
N LYS A 50 -10.07 1.46 -2.01
CA LYS A 50 -11.26 2.07 -1.40
C LYS A 50 -12.18 2.73 -2.43
N GLU A 51 -11.80 2.71 -3.71
CA GLU A 51 -12.57 3.34 -4.78
C GLU A 51 -13.82 2.54 -5.14
N GLN A 52 -14.90 3.27 -5.47
CA GLN A 52 -16.21 2.68 -5.75
C GLN A 52 -16.24 1.87 -7.05
N ASN A 53 -15.39 2.23 -8.01
CA ASN A 53 -15.32 1.55 -9.30
C ASN A 53 -13.88 1.42 -9.80
N LYS A 54 -13.71 0.49 -10.74
CA LYS A 54 -12.40 0.12 -11.30
C LYS A 54 -11.70 1.28 -12.02
N VAL A 55 -12.44 2.15 -12.70
CA VAL A 55 -11.87 3.28 -13.43
C VAL A 55 -11.25 4.29 -12.46
N LEU A 56 -11.97 4.63 -11.38
CA LEU A 56 -11.46 5.51 -10.33
C LEU A 56 -10.29 4.87 -9.58
N ALA A 57 -10.35 3.56 -9.30
CA ALA A 57 -9.24 2.82 -8.71
C ALA A 57 -7.95 2.96 -9.55
N VAL A 58 -8.05 2.77 -10.87
CA VAL A 58 -6.90 2.95 -11.78
C VAL A 58 -6.42 4.39 -11.75
N LYS A 59 -7.32 5.37 -11.92
CA LYS A 59 -6.95 6.81 -11.90
C LYS A 59 -6.25 7.21 -10.60
N ARG A 60 -6.70 6.67 -9.46
CA ARG A 60 -6.05 6.89 -8.17
C ARG A 60 -4.67 6.24 -8.11
N ALA A 61 -4.55 4.97 -8.51
CA ALA A 61 -3.29 4.23 -8.47
C ALA A 61 -2.18 4.86 -9.31
N ILE A 62 -2.54 5.53 -10.42
CA ILE A 62 -1.58 6.26 -11.27
C ILE A 62 -1.47 7.75 -10.92
N PHE A 63 -2.08 8.20 -9.82
CA PHE A 63 -2.04 9.58 -9.33
C PHE A 63 -2.52 10.64 -10.34
N VAL A 64 -3.53 10.35 -11.17
CA VAL A 64 -4.09 11.34 -12.12
C VAL A 64 -5.34 12.05 -11.59
N LEU A 65 -5.81 11.70 -10.39
CA LEU A 65 -6.94 12.41 -9.78
C LEU A 65 -6.51 13.81 -9.33
N PRO A 66 -7.27 14.86 -9.68
CA PRO A 66 -6.97 16.23 -9.26
C PRO A 66 -6.83 16.33 -7.73
N GLY A 67 -5.85 17.09 -7.27
CA GLY A 67 -5.56 17.28 -5.83
C GLY A 67 -4.82 16.11 -5.17
N HIS A 68 -5.10 14.87 -5.55
CA HIS A 68 -4.48 13.68 -4.96
C HIS A 68 -2.97 13.60 -5.26
N ALA A 69 -2.56 13.85 -6.50
CA ALA A 69 -1.14 13.92 -6.87
C ALA A 69 -0.40 15.02 -6.10
N LYS A 70 -1.05 16.18 -5.92
CA LYS A 70 -0.48 17.33 -5.21
C LYS A 70 -0.30 17.06 -3.72
N GLU A 71 -1.29 16.43 -3.08
CA GLU A 71 -1.20 15.96 -1.69
C GLU A 71 0.03 15.09 -1.48
N VAL A 72 0.21 14.10 -2.35
CA VAL A 72 1.29 13.12 -2.23
C VAL A 72 2.66 13.73 -2.60
N SER A 73 2.72 14.54 -3.65
CA SER A 73 3.96 15.24 -4.05
C SER A 73 4.45 16.15 -2.93
N ARG A 74 3.55 16.91 -2.30
CA ARG A 74 3.87 17.77 -1.16
C ARG A 74 4.42 16.96 0.02
N ALA A 75 3.82 15.82 0.34
CA ALA A 75 4.31 14.96 1.40
C ALA A 75 5.72 14.40 1.10
N ILE A 76 6.01 14.09 -0.17
CA ILE A 76 7.34 13.66 -0.61
C ILE A 76 8.35 14.80 -0.43
N GLU A 77 8.00 16.02 -0.82
CA GLU A 77 8.85 17.21 -0.64
C GLU A 77 9.13 17.51 0.83
N GLU A 78 8.11 17.38 1.70
CA GLU A 78 8.24 17.62 3.14
C GLU A 78 9.06 16.53 3.86
N THR A 79 8.95 15.28 3.41
CA THR A 79 9.65 14.14 4.07
C THR A 79 11.02 13.83 3.51
N GLN A 80 11.35 14.35 2.32
CA GLN A 80 12.64 14.23 1.64
C GLN A 80 13.24 12.80 1.69
N PRO A 81 12.55 11.78 1.16
CA PRO A 81 13.08 10.42 1.15
C PRO A 81 14.36 10.33 0.32
N LYS A 82 15.29 9.49 0.76
CA LYS A 82 16.55 9.27 0.04
C LYS A 82 16.31 8.49 -1.24
N ARG A 83 15.48 7.45 -1.17
CA ARG A 83 15.16 6.57 -2.29
C ARG A 83 13.72 6.06 -2.21
N ILE A 84 12.96 6.27 -3.28
CA ILE A 84 11.58 5.81 -3.41
C ILE A 84 11.52 4.54 -4.26
N LEU A 85 10.80 3.53 -3.78
CA LEU A 85 10.38 2.38 -4.57
C LEU A 85 8.94 2.55 -5.08
N ILE A 86 8.76 2.59 -6.39
CA ILE A 86 7.43 2.63 -7.02
C ILE A 86 6.98 1.22 -7.41
N LEU A 87 5.81 0.79 -6.94
CA LEU A 87 5.19 -0.46 -7.38
C LEU A 87 4.25 -0.21 -8.56
N GLY A 88 4.28 -1.10 -9.55
CA GLY A 88 3.35 -1.01 -10.67
C GLY A 88 3.20 -2.31 -11.46
N THR A 89 2.16 -2.36 -12.29
CA THR A 89 1.88 -3.55 -13.11
C THR A 89 2.69 -3.62 -14.41
N SER A 90 3.29 -2.50 -14.82
CA SER A 90 4.13 -2.38 -15.99
C SER A 90 5.10 -1.19 -15.84
N GLU A 91 6.18 -1.18 -16.62
CA GLU A 91 7.12 -0.05 -16.66
C GLU A 91 6.42 1.26 -17.04
N ASN A 92 5.54 1.22 -18.04
CA ASN A 92 4.75 2.39 -18.44
C ASN A 92 3.89 2.94 -17.28
N MET A 93 3.33 2.07 -16.43
CA MET A 93 2.57 2.51 -15.27
C MET A 93 3.46 3.24 -14.25
N VAL A 94 4.61 2.68 -13.88
CA VAL A 94 5.50 3.32 -12.89
C VAL A 94 6.12 4.61 -13.43
N ILE A 95 6.40 4.69 -14.74
CA ILE A 95 6.85 5.93 -15.39
C ILE A 95 5.76 7.01 -15.31
N LYS A 96 4.50 6.65 -15.54
CA LYS A 96 3.37 7.60 -15.39
C LYS A 96 3.24 8.08 -13.95
N ILE A 97 3.39 7.19 -12.96
CA ILE A 97 3.37 7.55 -11.54
C ILE A 97 4.50 8.53 -11.21
N ALA A 98 5.73 8.22 -11.63
CA ALA A 98 6.89 9.08 -11.39
C ALA A 98 6.66 10.50 -11.97
N LYS A 99 6.15 10.58 -13.21
CA LYS A 99 5.79 11.86 -13.84
C LYS A 99 4.67 12.59 -13.11
N ALA A 100 3.61 11.88 -12.72
CA ALA A 100 2.47 12.48 -12.02
C ALA A 100 2.85 13.08 -10.65
N LEU A 101 3.88 12.52 -10.01
CA LEU A 101 4.41 12.97 -8.72
C LEU A 101 5.66 13.86 -8.85
N ASN A 102 6.02 14.29 -10.07
CA ASN A 102 7.23 15.07 -10.36
C ASN A 102 8.52 14.49 -9.78
N LEU A 103 8.63 13.15 -9.78
CA LEU A 103 9.82 12.45 -9.31
C LEU A 103 10.92 12.43 -10.39
N PRO A 104 12.20 12.27 -9.99
CA PRO A 104 13.29 11.97 -10.91
C PRO A 104 13.00 10.75 -11.79
N GLU A 105 13.75 10.63 -12.88
CA GLU A 105 13.69 9.44 -13.73
C GLU A 105 14.02 8.17 -12.94
N ILE A 106 13.37 7.08 -13.31
CA ILE A 106 13.58 5.78 -12.66
C ILE A 106 14.97 5.27 -13.05
N SER A 107 15.85 5.13 -12.07
CA SER A 107 17.24 4.71 -12.25
C SER A 107 17.38 3.18 -12.38
N LYS A 108 16.40 2.41 -11.91
CA LYS A 108 16.41 0.94 -11.94
C LYS A 108 15.01 0.35 -11.97
N PHE A 109 14.82 -0.67 -12.81
CA PHE A 109 13.66 -1.54 -12.82
C PHE A 109 14.02 -2.90 -12.24
N VAL A 110 13.21 -3.38 -11.30
CA VAL A 110 13.23 -4.75 -10.78
C VAL A 110 11.96 -5.42 -11.26
N HIS A 111 12.08 -6.58 -11.89
CA HIS A 111 10.92 -7.35 -12.34
C HIS A 111 10.57 -8.46 -11.34
N ILE A 112 9.30 -8.81 -11.23
CA ILE A 112 8.86 -9.93 -10.37
C ILE A 112 9.50 -11.24 -10.82
N GLU A 113 9.72 -11.38 -12.12
CA GLU A 113 10.38 -12.50 -12.77
C GLU A 113 11.84 -12.64 -12.34
N ASP A 114 12.50 -11.56 -11.91
CA ASP A 114 13.89 -11.59 -11.41
C ASP A 114 13.99 -12.20 -10.01
N ILE A 115 12.86 -12.27 -9.27
CA ILE A 115 12.85 -12.63 -7.85
C ILE A 115 11.84 -13.74 -7.50
N ALA A 116 11.06 -14.22 -8.46
CA ALA A 116 10.06 -15.24 -8.25
C ALA A 116 9.96 -16.17 -9.45
N THR A 117 9.86 -17.46 -9.17
CA THR A 117 9.62 -18.48 -10.18
C THR A 117 8.19 -18.41 -10.72
N GLN A 118 7.98 -18.97 -11.92
CA GLN A 118 6.65 -19.06 -12.53
C GLN A 118 5.64 -19.76 -11.61
N GLY A 119 6.04 -20.85 -10.95
CA GLY A 119 5.20 -21.57 -10.01
C GLY A 119 4.78 -20.75 -8.78
N GLU A 120 5.68 -19.92 -8.24
CA GLU A 120 5.35 -19.01 -7.13
C GLU A 120 4.40 -17.90 -7.57
N MET A 121 4.60 -17.33 -8.78
CA MET A 121 3.71 -16.32 -9.34
C MET A 121 2.31 -16.88 -9.59
N ASP A 122 2.20 -18.10 -10.12
CA ASP A 122 0.92 -18.75 -10.39
C ASP A 122 0.20 -19.15 -9.10
N LYS A 123 0.94 -19.61 -8.09
CA LYS A 123 0.38 -19.80 -6.74
C LYS A 123 -0.21 -18.50 -6.18
N ALA A 124 0.50 -17.38 -6.33
CA ALA A 124 0.00 -16.07 -5.89
C ALA A 124 -1.27 -15.64 -6.65
N ARG A 125 -1.31 -15.86 -7.97
CA ARG A 125 -2.49 -15.60 -8.80
C ARG A 125 -3.69 -16.46 -8.38
N LYS A 126 -3.46 -17.76 -8.18
CA LYS A 126 -4.48 -18.72 -7.75
C LYS A 126 -5.08 -18.31 -6.40
N HIS A 127 -4.24 -17.98 -5.41
CA HIS A 127 -4.71 -17.46 -4.12
C HIS A 127 -5.57 -16.19 -4.26
N ARG A 128 -5.19 -15.26 -5.15
CA ARG A 128 -5.97 -14.05 -5.40
C ARG A 128 -7.34 -14.34 -6.01
N LEU A 129 -7.40 -15.28 -6.96
CA LEU A 129 -8.65 -15.70 -7.62
C LEU A 129 -9.58 -16.44 -6.65
N GLU A 130 -9.05 -17.39 -5.88
CA GLU A 130 -9.83 -18.26 -5.01
C GLU A 130 -10.30 -17.57 -3.73
N GLN A 131 -9.44 -16.73 -3.13
CA GLN A 131 -9.73 -16.14 -1.83
C GLN A 131 -10.18 -14.68 -1.90
N GLY A 132 -10.17 -14.06 -3.10
CA GLY A 132 -10.44 -12.62 -3.30
C GLY A 132 -9.48 -11.67 -2.57
N LYS A 133 -8.55 -12.22 -1.77
CA LYS A 133 -7.58 -11.48 -0.98
C LYS A 133 -6.49 -10.97 -1.91
N HIS A 134 -6.49 -9.66 -2.11
CA HIS A 134 -5.29 -8.95 -2.50
C HIS A 134 -4.36 -8.98 -1.30
N VAL A 135 -3.50 -9.99 -1.25
CA VAL A 135 -2.54 -10.27 -0.19
C VAL A 135 -1.77 -8.98 0.18
N ILE A 136 -2.20 -8.30 1.25
CA ILE A 136 -1.35 -7.52 2.16
C ILE A 136 -1.36 -8.26 3.51
N PRO A 137 -0.65 -9.38 3.67
CA PRO A 137 -0.09 -9.75 4.93
C PRO A 137 1.27 -9.07 4.99
N VAL A 138 1.45 -8.22 6.00
CA VAL A 138 2.78 -7.82 6.43
C VAL A 138 3.45 -9.11 6.89
N PRO A 139 4.52 -9.59 6.25
CA PRO A 139 5.19 -10.77 6.73
C PRO A 139 5.95 -10.40 8.01
N THR A 140 5.89 -11.30 8.99
CA THR A 140 6.79 -11.35 10.15
C THR A 140 8.19 -11.65 9.65
N ILE A 141 8.81 -10.70 8.94
CA ILE A 141 10.23 -10.77 8.64
C ILE A 141 10.92 -10.23 9.88
N GLU A 142 11.76 -11.05 10.49
CA GLU A 142 12.78 -10.64 11.45
C GLU A 142 13.74 -9.65 10.76
N LEU A 143 13.27 -8.44 10.52
CA LEU A 143 14.11 -7.32 10.12
C LEU A 143 14.90 -6.93 11.36
N LYS A 144 16.23 -6.96 11.24
CA LYS A 144 17.14 -6.51 12.30
C LYS A 144 16.71 -5.13 12.85
N PRO A 145 17.03 -4.79 14.10
CA PRO A 145 16.35 -3.78 14.92
C PRO A 145 16.33 -2.33 14.43
N HIS A 146 16.90 -2.02 13.26
CA HIS A 146 16.79 -0.69 12.66
C HIS A 146 15.40 -0.42 12.03
N PHE A 147 14.47 -1.38 12.10
CA PHE A 147 13.08 -1.28 11.66
C PHE A 147 12.06 -1.36 12.84
N SER A 148 12.41 -0.88 14.04
CA SER A 148 11.59 -1.00 15.26
C SER A 148 10.25 -0.24 15.27
N GLY A 149 9.91 0.51 14.22
CA GLY A 149 8.64 1.24 14.11
C GLY A 149 7.51 0.48 13.41
N TYR A 150 7.79 -0.70 12.87
CA TYR A 150 6.83 -1.47 12.08
C TYR A 150 5.91 -2.29 13.01
N LEU A 151 4.62 -1.93 13.01
CA LEU A 151 3.49 -2.71 13.53
C LEU A 151 3.24 -2.71 15.05
N VAL A 152 2.83 -1.57 15.63
CA VAL A 152 2.13 -1.62 16.93
C VAL A 152 0.77 -0.91 16.96
N ASP A 153 0.55 0.20 16.22
CA ASP A 153 -0.62 1.03 16.52
C ASP A 153 -1.82 0.98 15.57
N SER A 154 -1.68 0.55 14.32
CA SER A 154 -2.82 0.60 13.38
C SER A 154 -3.91 -0.47 13.64
N LEU A 155 -3.62 -1.50 14.44
CA LEU A 155 -4.62 -2.50 14.84
C LEU A 155 -5.49 -2.02 16.01
N LYS A 156 -5.00 -1.12 16.87
CA LYS A 156 -5.77 -0.62 18.01
C LYS A 156 -6.88 0.35 17.60
N SER A 157 -6.72 1.10 16.51
CA SER A 157 -7.73 2.06 16.05
C SER A 157 -8.91 1.44 15.32
N MET A 158 -8.77 0.23 14.75
CA MET A 158 -9.86 -0.46 14.06
C MET A 158 -10.75 -1.25 15.01
N VAL A 159 -10.20 -1.82 16.09
CA VAL A 159 -10.99 -2.58 17.08
C VAL A 159 -11.83 -1.64 17.97
N LYS A 160 -11.33 -0.45 18.32
CA LYS A 160 -12.06 0.48 19.20
C LYS A 160 -13.36 1.05 18.60
N ARG A 161 -13.46 1.19 17.28
CA ARG A 161 -14.67 1.77 16.65
C ARG A 161 -15.84 0.80 16.58
N GLU A 162 -15.59 -0.49 16.45
CA GLU A 162 -16.65 -1.50 16.44
C GLU A 162 -17.24 -1.75 17.83
N ASP A 163 -16.40 -1.71 18.89
CA ASP A 163 -16.86 -1.89 20.27
C ASP A 163 -17.68 -0.70 20.79
N GLU A 164 -17.34 0.53 20.41
CA GLU A 164 -18.14 1.71 20.78
C GLU A 164 -19.51 1.73 20.08
N GLN A 165 -19.60 1.32 18.81
CA GLN A 165 -20.88 1.21 18.11
C GLN A 165 -21.75 0.09 18.69
N LYS A 166 -21.18 -1.08 19.02
CA LYS A 166 -21.91 -2.18 19.68
C LYS A 166 -22.37 -1.82 21.10
N ARG A 167 -21.55 -1.08 21.87
CA ARG A 167 -21.95 -0.59 23.20
C ARG A 167 -23.09 0.43 23.13
N ARG A 168 -23.04 1.38 22.19
CA ARG A 168 -24.14 2.35 22.00
C ARG A 168 -25.45 1.68 21.58
N GLN A 169 -25.39 0.67 20.71
CA GLN A 169 -26.59 -0.04 20.25
C GLN A 169 -27.22 -0.93 21.34
N ARG A 170 -26.41 -1.51 22.24
CA ARG A 170 -26.92 -2.26 23.41
C ARG A 170 -27.54 -1.36 24.48
N HIS A 171 -27.05 -0.12 24.65
CA HIS A 171 -27.64 0.84 25.60
C HIS A 171 -29.01 1.33 25.14
N LEU A 172 -29.22 1.52 23.82
CA LEU A 172 -30.49 1.95 23.24
C LEU A 172 -31.59 0.87 23.26
N LEU A 173 -31.22 -0.41 23.29
CA LEU A 173 -32.15 -1.55 23.31
C LEU A 173 -32.52 -2.02 24.72
N GLY A 174 -31.79 -1.58 25.76
CA GLY A 174 -32.01 -1.97 27.16
C GLY A 174 -33.03 -1.12 27.93
N GLU A 175 -33.44 0.05 27.41
CA GLU A 175 -34.33 0.98 28.13
C GLU A 175 -35.83 0.79 27.85
N LYS A 176 -36.25 -0.22 27.06
CA LYS A 176 -37.67 -0.43 26.71
C LYS A 176 -38.34 -1.67 27.31
N SER A 177 -37.80 -2.25 28.37
CA SER A 177 -38.47 -3.35 29.07
C SER A 177 -38.36 -3.22 30.57
N ILE A 178 -39.24 -2.42 31.16
CA ILE A 178 -39.94 -2.58 32.45
C ILE A 178 -40.96 -1.42 32.53
N VAL A 179 -42.24 -1.68 32.23
CA VAL A 179 -43.38 -0.99 32.85
C VAL A 179 -44.55 -1.97 32.96
N ARG A 180 -44.85 -2.35 34.20
CA ARG A 180 -46.01 -3.08 34.76
C ARG A 180 -46.23 -4.54 34.40
#